data_AF-A0AA90TTL6-F1
#
_entry.id   AF-A0AA90TTL6-F1
#
_cell.length_a   1.000
_cell.length_b   1.000
_cell.length_c   1.000
_cell.angle_alpha   90.00
_cell.angle_beta   90.00
_cell.angle_gamma   90.00
#
_symmetry.space_group_name_H-M   'P 1'
#
loop_
_entity.id
_entity.type
_entity.pdbx_description
1 polymer ?
#
loop_
_entity_poly.entity_id
_entity_poly.type
_entity_poly.pdbx_seq_one_letter_code
_entity_poly.pdbx_strand_id
1 'polypeptide(L)'
;MTDDEKRKLLIAMYFLRKGSHQLNRLHDEFRRRDNDDEIKETMEKESNLFQAIARFDDMYLYSEDESENEEIEKLENEIFEWIEDNGFTEDIKKYFDKNSIMFS
;
A
#
# COMPACT_ATOMS: atom_id res chain seq x y z
N MET A 1 6.41 15.92 14.24
CA MET A 1 6.94 15.56 12.91
C MET A 1 6.72 16.75 11.99
N THR A 2 7.72 17.12 11.19
CA THR A 2 7.61 18.20 10.20
C THR A 2 6.75 17.77 9.01
N ASP A 3 6.23 18.73 8.25
CA ASP A 3 5.42 18.43 7.05
C ASP A 3 6.21 17.62 6.00
N ASP A 4 7.50 17.90 5.84
CA ASP A 4 8.39 17.14 4.96
C ASP A 4 8.55 15.67 5.41
N GLU A 5 8.65 15.44 6.73
CA GLU A 5 8.72 14.08 7.28
C GLU A 5 7.38 13.34 7.11
N LYS A 6 6.25 14.03 7.33
CA LYS A 6 4.90 13.50 7.04
C LYS A 6 4.77 13.09 5.57
N ARG A 7 5.18 13.96 4.64
CA ARG A 7 5.14 13.68 3.19
C ARG A 7 5.98 12.45 2.84
N LYS A 8 7.21 12.34 3.36
CA LYS A 8 8.08 11.18 3.11
C LYS A 8 7.48 9.89 3.66
N LEU A 9 6.89 9.95 4.86
CA LEU A 9 6.22 8.81 5.46
C LEU A 9 5.00 8.37 4.63
N LEU A 10 4.15 9.30 4.21
CA LEU A 10 2.98 9.01 3.38
C LEU A 10 3.38 8.42 2.01
N ILE A 11 4.46 8.90 1.39
CA ILE A 11 5.02 8.29 0.18
C ILE A 11 5.43 6.83 0.47
N ALA A 12 6.12 6.55 1.57
CA ALA A 12 6.51 5.19 1.94
C ALA A 12 5.26 4.31 2.18
N MET A 13 4.25 4.83 2.86
CA MET A 13 2.98 4.16 3.14
C MET A 13 2.22 3.81 1.86
N TYR A 14 2.21 4.70 0.87
CA TYR A 14 1.65 4.42 -0.45
C TYR A 14 2.25 3.13 -1.05
N PHE A 15 3.58 3.03 -1.07
CA PHE A 15 4.26 1.85 -1.63
C PHE A 15 4.02 0.58 -0.82
N LEU A 16 3.96 0.66 0.52
CA LEU A 16 3.63 -0.48 1.37
C LEU A 16 2.20 -0.97 1.10
N ARG A 17 1.24 -0.05 0.97
CA ARG A 17 -0.16 -0.36 0.65
C ARG A 17 -0.30 -0.96 -0.75
N LYS A 18 0.42 -0.44 -1.76
CA LYS A 18 0.49 -1.03 -3.11
C LYS A 18 1.11 -2.43 -3.10
N GLY A 19 2.21 -2.63 -2.36
CA GLY A 19 2.83 -3.94 -2.19
C GLY A 19 1.89 -4.96 -1.55
N SER A 20 1.16 -4.56 -0.52
CA SER A 20 0.14 -5.40 0.13
C SER A 20 -0.96 -5.82 -0.84
N HIS A 21 -1.44 -4.89 -1.68
CA HIS A 21 -2.41 -5.22 -2.72
C HIS A 21 -1.89 -6.27 -3.72
N GLN A 22 -0.61 -6.20 -4.09
CA GLN A 22 0.00 -7.17 -5.01
C GLN A 22 0.20 -8.54 -4.35
N LEU A 23 0.56 -8.60 -3.07
CA LEU A 23 0.63 -9.86 -2.33
C LEU A 23 -0.72 -10.56 -2.27
N ASN A 24 -1.80 -9.81 -2.00
CA ASN A 24 -3.17 -10.34 -1.99
C ASN A 24 -3.55 -10.99 -3.33
N ARG A 25 -3.16 -10.35 -4.44
CA ARG A 25 -3.37 -10.91 -5.78
C ARG A 25 -2.59 -12.20 -6.01
N LEU A 26 -1.33 -12.28 -5.56
CA LEU A 26 -0.52 -13.50 -5.65
C LEU A 26 -1.12 -14.63 -4.81
N HIS A 27 -1.59 -14.32 -3.59
CA HIS A 27 -2.27 -15.28 -2.74
C HIS A 27 -3.53 -15.84 -3.42
N ASP A 28 -4.38 -14.98 -4.01
CA ASP A 28 -5.54 -15.40 -4.79
C ASP A 28 -5.16 -16.31 -5.97
N GLU A 29 -4.02 -16.05 -6.64
CA GLU A 29 -3.51 -16.87 -7.74
C GLU A 29 -3.01 -18.23 -7.26
N PHE A 30 -2.22 -18.28 -6.17
CA PHE A 30 -1.73 -19.53 -5.59
C PHE A 30 -2.88 -20.39 -5.06
N ARG A 31 -3.90 -19.75 -4.47
CA ARG A 31 -5.13 -20.43 -4.04
C ARG A 31 -5.90 -21.07 -5.19
N ARG A 32 -5.87 -20.49 -6.39
CA ARG A 32 -6.48 -21.10 -7.60
C ARG A 32 -5.69 -22.28 -8.14
N ARG A 33 -4.41 -22.41 -7.77
CA ARG A 33 -3.49 -23.46 -8.23
C ARG A 33 -3.26 -24.57 -7.19
N ASP A 34 -3.95 -24.51 -6.05
CA ASP A 34 -3.79 -25.44 -4.92
C ASP A 34 -2.32 -25.60 -4.47
N ASN A 35 -1.56 -24.49 -4.45
CA ASN A 35 -0.16 -24.50 -4.01
C ASN A 35 -0.01 -24.09 -2.55
N ASP A 36 -0.24 -25.05 -1.64
CA ASP A 36 -0.32 -24.82 -0.19
C ASP A 36 0.95 -24.18 0.42
N ASP A 37 2.14 -24.51 -0.08
CA ASP A 37 3.40 -23.95 0.43
C ASP A 37 3.52 -22.46 0.08
N GLU A 38 3.21 -22.09 -1.18
CA GLU A 38 3.23 -20.68 -1.63
C GLU A 38 2.11 -19.85 -1.00
N ILE A 39 0.93 -20.46 -0.75
CA ILE A 39 -0.18 -19.84 -0.02
C ILE A 39 0.28 -19.47 1.39
N LYS A 40 0.87 -20.43 2.11
CA LYS A 40 1.33 -20.20 3.48
C LYS A 40 2.40 -19.11 3.55
N GLU A 41 3.39 -19.15 2.67
CA GLU A 41 4.44 -18.13 2.63
C GLU A 41 3.89 -16.73 2.33
N THR A 42 2.94 -16.64 1.40
CA THR A 42 2.33 -15.36 1.03
C THR A 42 1.46 -14.81 2.16
N MET A 43 0.68 -15.66 2.83
CA MET A 43 -0.10 -15.27 4.02
C MET A 43 0.78 -14.72 5.16
N GLU A 44 1.94 -15.35 5.42
CA GLU A 44 2.87 -14.87 6.46
C GLU A 44 3.45 -13.49 6.08
N LYS A 45 3.84 -13.30 4.81
CA LYS A 45 4.33 -12.02 4.30
C LYS A 45 3.25 -10.93 4.36
N GLU A 46 2.03 -11.24 3.95
CA GLU A 46 0.87 -10.33 4.05
C GLU A 46 0.63 -9.90 5.50
N SER A 47 0.52 -10.87 6.41
CA SER A 47 0.27 -10.60 7.82
C SER A 47 1.33 -9.69 8.42
N ASN A 48 2.61 -9.97 8.15
CA ASN A 48 3.72 -9.12 8.61
C ASN A 48 3.65 -7.70 8.03
N LEU A 49 3.31 -7.56 6.75
CA LEU A 49 3.19 -6.26 6.10
C LEU A 49 2.00 -5.46 6.64
N PHE A 50 0.83 -6.08 6.81
CA PHE A 50 -0.34 -5.42 7.40
C PHE A 50 -0.07 -4.97 8.83
N GLN A 51 0.61 -5.79 9.64
CA GLN A 51 1.00 -5.40 10.99
C GLN A 51 1.99 -4.24 10.99
N ALA A 52 2.93 -4.20 10.04
CA ALA A 52 3.85 -3.07 9.91
C ALA A 52 3.09 -1.78 9.54
N ILE A 53 2.20 -1.84 8.54
CA ILE A 53 1.35 -0.71 8.12
C ILE A 53 0.53 -0.18 9.30
N ALA A 54 -0.17 -1.06 10.03
CA ALA A 54 -0.99 -0.66 11.17
C ALA A 54 -0.16 0.02 12.28
N ARG A 55 1.05 -0.49 12.56
CA ARG A 55 1.95 0.14 13.53
C ARG A 55 2.42 1.52 13.05
N PHE A 56 2.69 1.70 11.76
CA PHE A 56 3.07 3.00 11.24
C PHE A 56 1.92 4.00 11.31
N ASP A 57 0.71 3.58 10.97
CA ASP A 57 -0.50 4.38 11.08
C ASP A 57 -0.69 4.85 12.54
N ASP A 58 -0.70 3.91 13.50
CA ASP A 58 -0.91 4.21 14.92
C ASP A 58 0.21 5.09 15.52
N MET A 59 1.47 4.86 15.17
CA MET A 59 2.60 5.54 15.81
C MET A 59 2.87 6.94 15.24
N TYR A 60 2.53 7.18 13.97
CA TYR A 60 3.01 8.37 13.26
C TYR A 60 1.93 9.16 12.54
N LEU A 61 0.80 8.55 12.20
CA LEU A 61 -0.26 9.19 11.41
C LEU A 61 -1.56 9.37 12.19
N TYR A 62 -1.72 8.67 13.32
CA TYR A 62 -2.83 8.87 14.24
C TYR A 62 -2.54 9.97 15.27
N SER A 63 -3.53 10.83 15.48
CA SER A 63 -3.60 11.79 16.58
C SER A 63 -4.92 11.63 17.34
N GLU A 64 -4.94 12.00 18.63
CA GLU A 64 -6.19 12.12 19.38
C GLU A 64 -7.00 13.35 18.95
N ASP A 65 -6.36 14.31 18.28
CA ASP A 65 -7.02 15.49 17.71
C ASP A 65 -7.61 15.15 16.33
N GLU A 66 -8.94 15.23 16.23
CA GLU A 66 -9.68 14.96 14.99
C GLU A 66 -9.28 15.92 13.87
N SER A 67 -8.96 17.18 14.18
CA SER A 67 -8.54 18.15 13.17
C SER A 67 -7.18 17.81 12.57
N GLU A 68 -6.24 17.31 13.38
CA GLU A 68 -4.95 16.85 12.89
C GLU A 68 -5.10 15.60 12.00
N ASN A 69 -6.00 14.68 12.35
CA ASN A 69 -6.30 13.50 11.53
C ASN A 69 -6.89 13.90 10.17
N GLU A 70 -7.83 14.84 10.14
CA GLU A 70 -8.38 15.36 8.88
C GLU A 70 -7.32 16.02 8.00
N GLU A 71 -6.37 16.75 8.60
CA GLU A 71 -5.25 17.36 7.85
C GLU A 71 -4.31 16.29 7.28
N ILE A 72 -4.03 15.24 8.05
CA ILE A 72 -3.22 14.10 7.59
C ILE A 72 -3.93 13.36 6.45
N GLU A 73 -5.25 13.12 6.55
CA GLU A 73 -6.03 12.47 5.50
C GLU A 73 -6.04 13.31 4.21
N LYS A 74 -6.22 14.63 4.31
CA LYS A 74 -6.14 15.54 3.15
C LYS A 74 -4.75 15.45 2.49
N LEU A 75 -3.69 15.44 3.29
CA LEU A 75 -2.32 15.34 2.79
C LEU A 75 -2.03 13.95 2.17
N GLU A 76 -2.55 12.87 2.76
CA GLU A 76 -2.48 11.51 2.20
C GLU A 76 -3.10 11.48 0.81
N ASN A 77 -4.32 11.97 0.67
CA ASN A 77 -5.04 12.01 -0.61
C ASN A 77 -4.29 12.83 -1.65
N GLU A 78 -3.80 14.04 -1.31
CA GLU A 78 -3.00 14.88 -2.21
C GLU A 78 -1.77 14.14 -2.74
N ILE A 79 -1.01 13.49 -1.85
CA ILE A 79 0.21 12.78 -2.22
C ILE A 79 -0.11 11.56 -3.09
N PHE A 80 -1.14 10.80 -2.73
CA PHE A 80 -1.49 9.57 -3.43
C PHE A 80 -1.97 9.88 -4.85
N GLU A 81 -2.84 10.88 -5.00
CA GLU A 81 -3.26 11.39 -6.32
C GLU A 81 -2.06 11.89 -7.13
N TRP A 82 -1.18 12.68 -6.52
CA TRP A 82 0.01 13.19 -7.22
C TRP A 82 0.93 12.06 -7.71
N ILE A 83 1.15 11.02 -6.90
CA ILE A 83 1.94 9.84 -7.30
C ILE A 83 1.26 9.09 -8.44
N GLU A 84 -0.05 8.88 -8.39
CA GLU A 84 -0.79 8.20 -9.46
C GLU A 84 -0.78 8.99 -10.77
N ASP A 85 -0.86 10.32 -10.70
CA ASP A 85 -0.87 11.16 -11.88
C ASP A 85 0.53 11.34 -12.49
N ASN A 86 1.55 11.54 -11.65
CA ASN A 86 2.87 12.02 -12.07
C ASN A 86 4.03 11.08 -11.75
N GLY A 87 3.86 10.16 -10.79
CA GLY A 87 4.93 9.32 -10.26
C GLY A 87 5.34 8.17 -11.19
N PHE A 88 4.47 7.79 -12.12
CA PHE A 88 4.68 6.66 -13.02
C PHE A 88 4.31 7.01 -14.45
N THR A 89 5.01 6.39 -15.40
CA THR A 89 4.59 6.39 -16.81
C THR A 89 3.33 5.53 -16.97
N GLU A 90 2.53 5.80 -17.99
CA GLU A 90 1.38 4.95 -18.35
C GLU A 90 1.75 3.47 -18.51
N ASP A 91 2.97 3.22 -19.02
CA ASP A 91 3.53 1.88 -19.13
C ASP A 91 3.76 1.19 -17.78
N ILE A 92 4.06 1.93 -16.72
CA ILE A 92 4.22 1.38 -15.37
C ILE A 92 2.85 1.26 -14.68
N LYS A 93 1.97 2.25 -14.85
CA LYS A 93 0.62 2.27 -14.25
C LYS A 93 -0.17 1.00 -14.56
N LYS A 94 -0.02 0.44 -15.76
CA LYS A 94 -0.68 -0.82 -16.12
C LYS A 94 -0.42 -1.92 -15.09
N TYR A 95 0.79 -2.08 -14.56
CA TYR A 95 1.11 -3.13 -13.58
C TYR A 95 0.43 -2.93 -12.21
N PHE A 96 -0.02 -1.72 -11.89
CA PHE A 96 -0.80 -1.44 -10.69
C PHE A 96 -2.30 -1.62 -10.90
N ASP A 97 -2.75 -1.60 -12.16
CA ASP A 97 -4.14 -1.73 -12.51
C ASP A 97 -4.69 -3.14 -12.22
N LYS A 98 -5.94 -3.22 -11.75
CA LYS A 98 -6.57 -4.47 -11.29
C LYS A 98 -6.65 -5.55 -12.39
N ASN A 99 -6.52 -5.14 -13.66
CA ASN A 99 -6.70 -6.00 -14.84
C ASN A 99 -5.39 -6.45 -15.54
N SER A 100 -4.21 -5.99 -15.13
CA SER A 100 -3.00 -6.20 -15.96
C SER A 100 -2.23 -7.50 -15.73
N ILE A 101 -2.53 -8.24 -14.67
CA ILE A 101 -1.97 -9.57 -14.45
C ILE A 101 -2.86 -10.60 -15.15
N MET A 102 -2.99 -10.46 -16.47
CA MET A 102 -3.15 -11.62 -17.33
C MET A 102 -1.76 -11.88 -17.90
N PHE A 103 -0.97 -12.68 -17.18
CA PHE A 103 0.22 -13.27 -17.76
C PHE A 103 -0.23 -14.10 -18.97
N SER A 104 0.17 -13.65 -20.16
CA SER A 104 0.06 -14.39 -21.42
C SER A 104 0.98 -15.60 -21.43
#